data_AF-A0A8T2H9E8-F1
#
_entry.id   AF-A0A8T2H9E8-F1
#
_cell.length_a   1.000
_cell.length_b   1.000
_cell.length_c   1.000
_cell.angle_alpha   90.00
_cell.angle_beta   90.00
_cell.angle_gamma   90.00
#
_symmetry.space_group_name_H-M   'P 1'
#
loop_
_entity.id
_entity.type
_entity.pdbx_description
1 polymer ?
#
loop_
_entity_poly.entity_id
_entity_poly.type
_entity_poly.pdbx_seq_one_letter_code
_entity_poly.pdbx_strand_id
1 'polypeptide(L)' 'MEESRSYRKERKQTKKKTGRGSGSRSIHIKMRKLRVLIPGGRRLNQPDLLLSKTADYIMHLELRIRFLKAISDIYSLS' A
#
# COMPACT_ATOMS: atom_id res chain seq x y z
N MET A 1 0.74 51.02 44.47
CA MET A 1 0.05 50.82 43.18
C MET A 1 0.52 49.50 42.62
N GLU A 2 -0.36 48.51 42.71
CA GLU A 2 -0.11 47.07 42.59
C GLU A 2 -0.03 46.60 41.13
N GLU A 3 0.82 45.60 40.92
CA GLU A 3 1.11 44.92 39.65
C GLU A 3 -0.13 44.32 38.98
N SER A 4 -0.44 44.71 37.75
CA SER A 4 -1.46 44.04 36.92
C SER A 4 -0.82 42.94 36.06
N ARG A 5 -0.63 41.74 36.64
CA ARG A 5 -0.20 40.55 35.90
C ARG A 5 -1.38 39.93 35.15
N SER A 6 -1.43 40.23 33.85
CA SER A 6 -2.38 39.73 32.86
C SER A 6 -2.42 38.19 32.78
N TYR A 7 -3.54 37.61 33.19
CA TYR A 7 -3.82 36.17 33.13
C TYR A 7 -4.38 35.79 31.75
N ARG A 8 -3.49 35.58 30.78
CA ARG A 8 -3.85 35.03 29.46
C ARG A 8 -3.98 33.51 29.55
N LYS A 9 -5.16 33.03 29.98
CA LYS A 9 -5.58 31.63 29.85
C LYS A 9 -5.88 31.31 28.39
N GLU A 10 -4.85 30.96 27.62
CA GLU A 10 -5.04 30.43 26.27
C GLU A 10 -5.60 29.00 26.34
N ARG A 11 -6.82 28.91 25.84
CA ARG A 11 -7.64 27.71 25.70
C ARG A 11 -6.88 26.67 24.88
N LYS A 12 -6.47 25.58 25.54
CA LYS A 12 -6.03 24.35 24.89
C LYS A 12 -7.16 23.85 23.98
N GLN A 13 -7.10 24.21 22.70
CA GLN A 13 -7.86 23.54 21.65
C GLN A 13 -7.31 22.11 21.52
N THR A 14 -7.86 21.22 22.33
CA THR A 14 -7.77 19.79 22.10
C THR A 14 -8.58 19.50 20.83
N LYS A 15 -7.89 19.56 19.68
CA LYS A 15 -8.40 19.00 18.43
C LYS A 15 -8.65 17.51 18.69
N LYS A 16 -9.88 17.17 19.08
CA LYS A 16 -10.44 15.82 19.01
C LYS A 16 -10.36 15.39 17.55
N LYS A 17 -9.25 14.74 17.18
CA LYS A 17 -9.15 14.00 15.92
C LYS A 17 -10.12 12.85 16.04
N THR A 18 -11.31 13.06 15.50
CA THR A 18 -12.36 12.06 15.29
C THR A 18 -11.74 10.77 14.77
N GLY A 19 -11.92 9.69 15.52
CA GLY A 19 -11.45 8.35 15.19
C GLY A 19 -12.09 7.82 13.92
N ARG A 20 -11.48 8.10 12.78
CA ARG A 20 -11.77 7.44 11.51
C ARG A 20 -10.62 6.52 11.13
N GLY A 21 -10.83 5.22 11.39
CA GLY A 21 -10.44 4.16 10.46
C GLY A 21 -9.03 3.58 10.58
N SER A 22 -8.80 2.73 11.59
CA SER A 22 -7.69 1.76 11.57
C SER A 22 -7.66 0.94 10.25
N GLY A 23 -8.84 0.58 9.72
CA GLY A 23 -8.99 -0.15 8.46
C GLY A 23 -8.48 0.59 7.22
N SER A 24 -8.77 1.89 7.07
CA SER A 24 -8.31 2.67 5.91
C SER A 24 -6.77 2.73 5.84
N ARG A 25 -6.10 2.98 6.97
CA ARG A 25 -4.64 3.00 7.04
C ARG A 25 -4.03 1.65 6.66
N SER A 26 -4.68 0.54 7.04
CA SER A 26 -4.23 -0.81 6.68
C SER A 26 -4.32 -1.07 5.17
N ILE A 27 -5.38 -0.61 4.50
CA ILE A 27 -5.58 -0.75 3.05
C ILE A 27 -4.53 0.07 2.30
N HIS A 28 -4.26 1.31 2.74
CA HIS A 28 -3.20 2.14 2.13
C HIS A 28 -1.82 1.48 2.23
N ILE A 29 -1.50 0.82 3.35
CA ILE A 29 -0.24 0.08 3.51
C ILE A 29 -0.17 -1.10 2.53
N LYS A 30 -1.25 -1.91 2.44
CA LYS A 30 -1.32 -3.03 1.49
C LYS A 30 -1.17 -2.54 0.05
N MET A 31 -1.83 -1.45 -0.31
CA MET A 31 -1.74 -0.87 -1.66
C MET A 31 -0.35 -0.33 -1.96
N ARG A 32 0.31 0.29 -0.98
CA ARG A 32 1.71 0.74 -1.12
C ARG A 32 2.66 -0.44 -1.34
N LYS A 33 2.48 -1.54 -0.60
CA LYS A 33 3.25 -2.76 -0.79
C LYS A 33 3.02 -3.35 -2.19
N LEU A 34 1.77 -3.43 -2.62
CA LEU A 34 1.41 -3.94 -3.94
C LEU A 34 2.11 -3.15 -5.06
N ARG A 35 2.10 -1.81 -5.00
CA ARG A 35 2.80 -0.96 -5.97
C ARG A 35 4.30 -1.22 -6.11
N VAL A 36 4.95 -1.73 -5.06
CA VAL A 36 6.37 -2.07 -5.09
C VAL A 36 6.61 -3.44 -5.72
N LEU A 37 5.68 -4.38 -5.54
CA LEU A 37 5.80 -5.75 -6.05
C LEU A 37 5.48 -5.85 -7.55
N ILE A 38 4.54 -5.04 -8.04
CA ILE A 38 4.10 -5.12 -9.44
C ILE A 38 5.06 -4.33 -10.35
N PRO A 39 5.55 -4.92 -11.45
CA PRO A 39 6.36 -4.22 -12.44
C PRO A 39 5.65 -2.96 -12.97
N GLY A 40 6.30 -1.81 -12.81
CA GLY A 40 5.72 -0.51 -13.16
C GLY A 40 4.66 0.02 -12.18
N GLY A 41 4.30 -0.74 -11.13
CA GLY A 41 3.25 -0.41 -10.16
C GLY A 41 3.48 0.89 -9.38
N ARG A 42 4.74 1.33 -9.21
CA ARG A 42 5.05 2.63 -8.59
C ARG A 42 4.51 3.82 -9.41
N ARG A 43 4.32 3.67 -10.72
CA ARG A 43 3.76 4.74 -11.59
C ARG A 43 2.22 4.70 -11.63
N LEU A 44 1.60 3.64 -11.12
CA LEU A 44 0.15 3.47 -11.09
C LEU A 44 -0.41 4.09 -9.80
N ASN A 45 -1.11 5.21 -9.95
CA ASN A 45 -1.79 5.90 -8.84
C ASN A 45 -3.27 5.52 -8.73
N GLN A 46 -3.85 4.99 -9.81
CA GLN A 46 -5.24 4.54 -9.84
C GLN A 46 -5.34 3.10 -9.30
N PRO A 47 -6.25 2.83 -8.35
CA PRO A 47 -6.34 1.54 -7.69
C PRO A 47 -6.77 0.44 -8.66
N ASP A 48 -7.78 0.69 -9.50
CA ASP A 48 -8.33 -0.31 -10.42
C ASP A 48 -7.30 -0.75 -11.46
N LEU A 49 -6.54 0.22 -11.98
CA LEU A 49 -5.46 -0.06 -12.92
C LEU A 49 -4.33 -0.87 -12.27
N LEU A 50 -4.00 -0.60 -11.00
CA LEU A 50 -3.01 -1.41 -10.28
C LEU A 50 -3.52 -2.84 -10.08
N LEU A 51 -4.81 -3.04 -9.78
CA LEU A 51 -5.40 -4.36 -9.61
C LEU A 51 -5.43 -5.13 -10.95
N SER A 52 -5.79 -4.49 -12.05
CA SER A 52 -5.72 -5.10 -13.38
C SER A 52 -4.30 -5.54 -13.72
N LYS A 53 -3.31 -4.64 -13.55
CA LYS A 53 -1.88 -4.95 -13.76
C LYS A 53 -1.39 -6.09 -12.87
N THR A 54 -1.94 -6.19 -11.65
CA THR A 54 -1.63 -7.26 -10.71
C THR A 54 -2.12 -8.61 -11.23
N ALA A 55 -3.35 -8.68 -11.73
CA ALA A 55 -3.91 -9.90 -12.31
C ALA A 55 -3.07 -10.37 -13.52
N ASP A 56 -2.73 -9.45 -14.42
CA ASP A 56 -1.86 -9.73 -15.57
C ASP A 56 -0.51 -10.31 -15.12
N TYR A 57 0.08 -9.71 -14.08
CA TYR A 57 1.38 -10.14 -13.58
C TYR A 57 1.33 -11.51 -12.89
N ILE A 58 0.26 -11.81 -12.15
CA ILE A 58 0.04 -13.15 -11.57
C ILE A 58 -0.01 -14.18 -12.70
N MET A 59 -0.84 -13.94 -13.72
CA MET A 59 -0.96 -14.84 -14.87
C MET A 59 0.40 -15.04 -15.58
N HIS A 60 1.16 -13.96 -15.79
CA HIS A 60 2.51 -14.04 -16.38
C HIS A 60 3.47 -14.88 -15.55
N LEU A 61 3.45 -14.75 -14.22
CA LEU A 61 4.30 -15.55 -13.33
C LEU A 61 3.92 -17.03 -13.37
N GLU A 62 2.62 -17.34 -13.33
CA GLU A 62 2.15 -18.74 -13.43
C GLU A 62 2.58 -19.38 -14.74
N LEU A 63 2.45 -18.65 -15.86
CA LEU A 63 2.88 -19.12 -17.18
C LEU A 63 4.37 -19.40 -17.23
N ARG A 64 5.20 -18.50 -16.68
CA ARG A 64 6.66 -18.69 -16.58
C ARG A 64 7.01 -19.93 -15.76
N ILE A 65 6.35 -20.13 -14.62
CA ILE A 65 6.59 -21.30 -13.77
C ILE A 65 6.21 -22.59 -14.52
N ARG A 66 5.04 -22.63 -15.17
CA ARG A 66 4.61 -23.80 -15.95
C ARG A 66 5.58 -24.11 -17.08
N PHE A 67 6.02 -23.09 -17.80
CA PHE A 67 7.00 -23.24 -18.87
C PHE A 67 8.34 -23.80 -18.37
N LEU A 68 8.89 -23.22 -17.29
CA LEU A 68 10.14 -23.69 -16.69
C LEU A 68 10.02 -25.12 -16.16
N LYS A 69 8.87 -25.49 -15.58
CA LYS A 69 8.61 -26.87 -15.15
C LYS A 69 8.59 -27.82 -16.34
N ALA A 70 7.84 -27.50 -17.40
CA ALA A 70 7.79 -28.33 -18.60
C ALA A 70 9.19 -28.54 -19.21
N ILE A 71 10.04 -27.50 -19.22
CA ILE A 71 11.43 -27.63 -19.64
C ILE A 71 12.22 -28.54 -18.70
N SER A 72 12.11 -28.32 -17.39
CA SER A 72 12.78 -29.14 -16.38
C SER A 72 12.39 -30.62 -16.52
N ASP A 73 11.12 -30.91 -16.77
CA ASP A 73 10.60 -32.27 -16.94
C ASP A 73 11.23 -32.93 -18.18
N ILE A 74 11.36 -32.20 -19.30
CA ILE A 74 12.04 -32.69 -20.51
C ILE A 74 13.50 -33.07 -20.21
N TYR A 75 14.23 -32.21 -19.51
CA TYR A 75 15.64 -32.46 -19.17
C TYR A 75 15.84 -33.46 -18.02
N SER A 76 14.83 -33.70 -17.18
CA SER A 76 14.89 -34.67 -16.09
C SER A 76 14.49 -36.08 -16.55
N LEU A 77 13.82 -36.20 -17.71
CA LEU A 77 13.48 -37.47 -18.34
C LEU A 77 14.59 -38.01 -19.26
N SER A 78 15.59 -37.18 -19.60
CA SER A 78 16.79 -37.54 -20.35
C SER A 78 17.94 -37.92 -19.42
#